data_AF-A0A821HZN7-F1
#
_entry.id   AF-A0A821HZN7-F1
#
_cell.length_a   1.000
_cell.length_b   1.000
_cell.length_c   1.000
_cell.angle_alpha   90.00
_cell.angle_beta   90.00
_cell.angle_gamma   90.00
#
_symmetry.space_group_name_H-M   'P 1'
#
loop_
_entity.id
_entity.type
_entity.pdbx_description
1 polymer ?
#
loop_
_entity_poly.entity_id
_entity_poly.type
_entity_poly.pdbx_seq_one_letter_code
_entity_poly.pdbx_strand_id
1 'polypeptide(L)'
;GCPDNNGGCDPNATCSHDATTNAVNCTCKAGYANIGSAVNVVCTDSCTVNNGDCDSNAICSHDATTNAVDCTCKTGYNNTGSSVSVIGALSTMEIVVQTPLAHIMLRQM
;
A
#
# COMPACT_ATOMS: atom_id res chain seq x y z
N GLY A 1 20.94 -20.97 5.33
CA GLY A 1 19.46 -20.91 5.30
C GLY A 1 19.00 -19.60 5.93
N CYS A 2 17.72 -19.43 6.30
CA CYS A 2 17.27 -18.18 6.95
C CYS A 2 18.07 -17.73 8.20
N PRO A 3 18.57 -18.64 9.07
CA PRO A 3 19.42 -18.25 10.19
C PRO A 3 20.76 -17.61 9.77
N ASP A 4 21.22 -17.87 8.55
CA ASP A 4 22.49 -17.38 8.03
C ASP A 4 22.25 -16.20 7.09
N ASN A 5 22.67 -14.99 7.50
CA ASN A 5 22.55 -13.77 6.70
C ASN A 5 21.12 -13.54 6.13
N ASN A 6 20.08 -13.80 6.94
CA ASN A 6 18.67 -13.71 6.54
C ASN A 6 18.34 -14.49 5.25
N GLY A 7 19.03 -15.61 4.98
CA GLY A 7 18.89 -16.38 3.74
C GLY A 7 19.28 -15.63 2.46
N GLY A 8 20.00 -14.51 2.57
CA GLY A 8 20.32 -13.62 1.46
C GLY A 8 19.20 -12.64 1.08
N CYS A 9 18.12 -12.57 1.88
CA CYS A 9 17.04 -11.61 1.66
C CYS A 9 17.48 -10.17 1.99
N ASP A 10 16.80 -9.19 1.38
CA ASP A 10 16.91 -7.77 1.71
C ASP A 10 16.74 -7.50 3.23
N PRO A 11 17.43 -6.51 3.82
CA PRO A 11 17.28 -6.17 5.25
C PRO A 11 15.83 -5.86 5.68
N ASN A 12 15.01 -5.35 4.77
CA ASN A 12 13.59 -5.04 4.97
C ASN A 12 12.67 -6.19 4.55
N ALA A 13 13.20 -7.40 4.32
CA ALA A 13 12.45 -8.62 4.08
C ALA A 13 12.54 -9.60 5.25
N THR A 14 11.50 -10.42 5.38
CA THR A 14 11.46 -11.62 6.23
C THR A 14 11.84 -12.83 5.40
N CYS A 15 12.74 -13.66 5.92
CA CYS A 15 13.10 -14.94 5.32
C CYS A 15 12.20 -16.07 5.83
N SER A 16 11.76 -16.92 4.90
CA SER A 16 11.11 -18.20 5.17
C SER A 16 11.66 -19.27 4.23
N HIS A 17 11.24 -20.52 4.41
CA HIS A 17 11.56 -21.60 3.47
C HIS A 17 10.29 -22.36 3.09
N ASP A 18 10.23 -22.80 1.84
CA ASP A 18 9.19 -23.72 1.40
C ASP A 18 9.35 -25.07 2.10
N ALA A 19 8.28 -25.59 2.68
CA ALA A 19 8.33 -26.80 3.51
C ALA A 19 8.64 -28.08 2.72
N THR A 20 8.48 -28.08 1.40
CA THR A 20 8.65 -29.26 0.55
C THR A 20 10.01 -29.27 -0.14
N THR A 21 10.39 -28.12 -0.70
CA THR A 21 11.58 -27.94 -1.52
C THR A 21 12.76 -27.38 -0.72
N ASN A 22 12.53 -26.89 0.49
CA ASN A 22 13.49 -26.12 1.30
C ASN A 22 14.04 -24.86 0.59
N ALA A 23 13.37 -24.40 -0.47
CA ALA A 23 13.76 -23.17 -1.15
C ALA A 23 13.56 -21.96 -0.25
N VAL A 24 14.53 -21.03 -0.24
CA VAL A 24 14.41 -19.76 0.49
C VAL A 24 13.36 -18.88 -0.19
N ASN A 25 12.48 -18.28 0.61
CA ASN A 25 11.49 -17.32 0.17
C ASN A 25 11.63 -16.03 0.98
N CYS A 26 11.78 -14.91 0.28
CA CYS A 26 11.92 -13.57 0.85
C CYS A 26 10.63 -12.78 0.62
N THR A 27 10.08 -12.20 1.69
CA THR A 27 8.87 -11.35 1.60
C THR A 27 9.14 -10.02 2.27
N CYS A 28 8.86 -8.91 1.58
CA CYS A 28 9.00 -7.58 2.19
C CYS A 28 8.14 -7.45 3.45
N LYS A 29 8.70 -6.79 4.47
CA LYS A 29 7.98 -6.47 5.72
C LYS A 29 6.82 -5.50 5.41
N ALA A 30 5.87 -5.40 6.34
CA ALA A 30 4.79 -4.43 6.26
C ALA A 30 5.35 -3.02 6.01
N GLY A 31 4.75 -2.27 5.08
CA GLY A 31 5.21 -0.94 4.67
C GLY A 31 6.33 -0.93 3.63
N TYR A 32 6.75 -2.08 3.11
CA TYR A 32 7.73 -2.17 2.03
C TYR A 32 7.15 -2.86 0.81
N ALA A 33 7.41 -2.30 -0.37
CA ALA A 33 7.08 -2.86 -1.67
C ALA A 33 8.31 -3.55 -2.29
N ASN A 34 8.09 -4.70 -2.92
CA ASN A 34 9.14 -5.35 -3.71
C ASN A 34 9.27 -4.64 -5.05
N ILE A 35 10.39 -3.95 -5.28
CA ILE A 35 10.74 -3.31 -6.56
C ILE A 35 11.69 -4.16 -7.41
N GLY A 36 12.12 -5.30 -6.89
CA GLY A 36 13.01 -6.24 -7.55
C GLY A 36 12.24 -7.30 -8.34
N SER A 37 12.75 -8.53 -8.34
CA SER A 37 12.08 -9.69 -8.96
C SER A 37 11.62 -10.68 -7.90
N ALA A 38 10.92 -11.74 -8.32
CA ALA A 38 10.49 -12.82 -7.42
C ALA A 38 11.67 -13.58 -6.77
N VAL A 39 12.84 -13.61 -7.43
CA VAL A 39 14.04 -14.32 -6.96
C VAL A 39 15.12 -13.39 -6.40
N ASN A 40 15.02 -12.09 -6.67
CA ASN A 40 15.89 -11.05 -6.15
C ASN A 40 15.03 -9.93 -5.58
N VAL A 41 14.50 -10.17 -4.39
CA VAL A 41 13.60 -9.24 -3.70
C VAL A 41 14.38 -8.03 -3.22
N VAL A 42 13.87 -6.85 -3.52
CA VAL A 42 14.43 -5.55 -3.09
C VAL A 42 13.29 -4.76 -2.46
N CYS A 43 13.40 -4.47 -1.18
CA CYS A 43 12.30 -3.91 -0.40
C CYS A 43 12.51 -2.42 -0.19
N THR A 44 11.66 -1.62 -0.82
CA THR A 44 11.67 -0.16 -0.73
C THR A 44 10.44 0.33 0.02
N ASP A 45 10.55 1.43 0.77
CA ASP A 45 9.43 2.08 1.44
C ASP A 45 8.24 2.22 0.46
N SER A 46 7.11 1.61 0.81
CA SER A 46 5.91 1.59 -0.02
C SER A 46 5.40 2.99 -0.36
N CYS A 47 5.49 3.97 0.53
CA CYS A 47 5.02 5.33 0.24
C CYS A 47 5.85 6.04 -0.83
N THR A 48 7.09 5.60 -1.07
CA THR A 48 7.93 6.12 -2.16
C THR A 48 7.65 5.43 -3.51
N VAL A 49 6.88 4.33 -3.50
CA VAL A 49 6.52 3.55 -4.67
C VAL A 49 5.03 3.72 -4.93
N ASN A 50 4.66 4.41 -6.03
CA ASN A 50 3.26 4.64 -6.40
C ASN A 50 2.38 5.21 -5.25
N ASN A 51 2.95 6.06 -4.38
CA ASN A 51 2.26 6.61 -3.22
C ASN A 51 1.64 5.53 -2.29
N GLY A 52 2.28 4.37 -2.16
CA GLY A 52 1.75 3.24 -1.37
C GLY A 52 0.42 2.70 -1.90
N ASP A 53 0.14 2.87 -3.19
CA ASP A 53 -1.15 2.61 -3.83
C ASP A 53 -2.31 3.45 -3.27
N CYS A 54 -2.01 4.51 -2.51
CA CYS A 54 -2.98 5.51 -2.09
C CYS A 54 -3.44 6.35 -3.29
N ASP A 55 -4.69 6.83 -3.26
CA ASP A 55 -5.20 7.78 -4.24
C ASP A 55 -4.30 9.02 -4.35
N SER A 56 -4.23 9.63 -5.53
CA SER A 56 -3.45 10.86 -5.77
C SER A 56 -3.86 12.05 -4.88
N ASN A 57 -5.08 12.06 -4.36
CA ASN A 57 -5.62 13.03 -3.41
C ASN A 57 -5.49 12.58 -1.94
N ALA A 58 -4.79 11.48 -1.68
CA ALA A 58 -4.41 11.04 -0.34
C ALA A 58 -2.92 11.26 -0.09
N ILE A 59 -2.56 11.33 1.19
CA ILE A 59 -1.20 11.34 1.71
C ILE A 59 -0.91 9.92 2.18
N CYS A 60 0.13 9.31 1.66
CA CYS A 60 0.64 8.04 2.16
C CYS A 60 1.46 8.26 3.44
N SER A 61 1.23 7.39 4.41
CA SER A 61 1.99 7.29 5.65
C SER A 61 2.03 5.82 6.11
N HIS A 62 2.66 5.57 7.25
CA HIS A 62 2.67 4.24 7.86
C HIS A 62 1.97 4.28 9.21
N ASP A 63 1.12 3.29 9.46
CA ASP A 63 0.55 3.07 10.78
C ASP A 63 1.67 2.85 11.81
N ALA A 64 1.61 3.58 12.91
CA ALA A 64 2.70 3.62 13.90
C ALA A 64 2.92 2.28 14.63
N THR A 65 1.96 1.35 14.59
CA THR A 65 2.03 0.07 15.30
C THR A 65 2.42 -1.08 14.38
N THR A 66 1.84 -1.11 13.18
CA THR A 66 1.95 -2.22 12.23
C THR A 66 2.91 -1.93 11.09
N ASN A 67 3.30 -0.66 10.90
CA ASN A 67 4.03 -0.15 9.74
C ASN A 67 3.30 -0.37 8.40
N ALA A 68 2.03 -0.78 8.41
CA ALA A 68 1.23 -0.92 7.20
C ALA A 68 1.00 0.45 6.55
N VAL A 69 0.79 0.48 5.22
CA VAL A 69 0.44 1.71 4.52
C VAL A 69 -0.89 2.23 5.06
N ASP A 70 -0.91 3.51 5.41
CA ASP A 70 -2.08 4.26 5.82
C ASP A 70 -2.28 5.47 4.89
N CYS A 71 -3.45 5.52 4.25
CA CYS A 71 -3.81 6.54 3.26
C CYS A 71 -4.81 7.53 3.86
N THR A 72 -4.33 8.74 4.18
CA THR A 72 -5.19 9.81 4.70
C THR A 72 -5.59 10.77 3.59
N CYS A 73 -6.88 11.09 3.46
CA CYS A 73 -7.35 12.06 2.47
C CYS A 73 -6.75 13.44 2.74
N LYS A 74 -6.29 14.13 1.69
CA LYS A 74 -5.90 15.55 1.79
C LYS A 74 -7.10 16.38 2.24
N THR A 75 -6.83 17.52 2.89
CA THR A 75 -7.87 18.46 3.28
C THR A 75 -8.79 18.80 2.11
N GLY A 76 -10.11 18.72 2.34
CA GLY A 76 -11.12 18.92 1.32
C GLY A 76 -11.43 17.69 0.47
N TYR A 77 -10.87 16.51 0.77
CA TYR A 77 -11.24 15.24 0.12
C TYR A 77 -11.77 14.23 1.14
N ASN A 78 -12.70 13.38 0.71
CA ASN A 78 -13.23 12.26 1.50
C ASN A 78 -13.26 10.98 0.67
N ASN A 79 -12.89 9.86 1.27
CA ASN A 79 -13.06 8.51 0.70
C ASN A 79 -14.47 8.00 1.00
N THR A 80 -15.25 7.66 -0.03
CA THR A 80 -16.63 7.18 0.15
C THR A 80 -16.82 5.69 -0.10
N GLY A 81 -15.74 4.94 -0.33
CA GLY A 81 -15.84 3.53 -0.68
C GLY A 81 -16.53 3.31 -2.03
N SER A 82 -16.19 2.22 -2.69
CA SER A 82 -16.74 1.91 -4.02
C SER A 82 -18.14 1.29 -3.88
N SER A 83 -19.19 2.08 -3.68
CA SER A 83 -20.61 1.66 -3.80
C SER A 83 -21.57 2.85 -3.83
N VAL A 84 -22.55 2.78 -4.73
CA VAL A 84 -23.51 3.83 -5.12
C VAL A 84 -24.13 4.57 -3.93
N SER A 85 -23.65 5.79 -3.65
CA SER A 85 -24.45 6.80 -2.96
C SER A 85 -25.35 7.48 -3.98
N VAL A 86 -26.65 7.23 -3.89
CA VAL A 86 -27.62 8.13 -4.52
C VAL A 86 -27.34 9.50 -3.92
N ILE A 87 -26.83 10.43 -4.74
CA ILE A 87 -26.46 11.79 -4.36
C ILE A 87 -27.77 12.53 -4.08
N GLY A 88 -28.33 12.29 -2.90
CA GLY A 88 -29.70 12.61 -2.54
C GLY A 88 -29.80 13.22 -1.15
N ALA A 89 -28.88 14.11 -0.79
CA ALA A 89 -29.09 15.14 0.23
C ALA A 89 -28.08 16.28 -0.02
N LEU A 90 -28.57 17.51 -0.06
CA LEU A 90 -27.91 18.70 -0.58
C LEU A 90 -26.61 19.08 0.16
N SER A 91 -25.61 19.52 -0.63
CA SER A 91 -24.63 20.60 -0.37
C SER A 91 -23.15 20.21 -0.55
N THR A 92 -22.46 20.95 -1.44
CA THR A 92 -21.00 21.20 -1.49
C THR A 92 -20.00 20.08 -1.83
N MET A 93 -20.32 19.04 -2.61
CA MET A 93 -19.28 18.09 -3.09
C MET A 93 -19.34 17.75 -4.59
N GLU A 94 -18.17 17.64 -5.24
CA GLU A 94 -18.02 17.14 -6.62
C GLU A 94 -17.28 15.78 -6.64
N ILE A 95 -17.79 14.82 -7.45
CA ILE A 95 -17.17 13.51 -7.62
C ILE A 95 -15.88 13.66 -8.45
N VAL A 96 -14.75 13.23 -7.90
CA VAL A 96 -13.48 13.15 -8.62
C VAL A 96 -13.15 11.67 -8.82
N VAL A 97 -13.59 11.08 -9.95
CA VAL A 97 -13.22 9.69 -10.28
C VAL A 97 -11.80 9.69 -10.84
N GLN A 98 -10.84 9.17 -10.09
CA GLN A 98 -9.45 9.04 -10.54
C GLN A 98 -9.06 7.55 -10.64
N THR A 99 -9.14 7.00 -11.87
CA THR A 99 -8.55 5.71 -12.31
C THR A 99 -9.16 4.41 -11.73
N PRO A 100 -9.06 3.26 -12.44
CA PRO A 100 -9.88 2.07 -12.15
C PRO A 100 -9.51 1.28 -10.89
N LEU A 101 -8.53 1.74 -10.10
CA LEU A 101 -7.97 1.01 -8.95
C LEU A 101 -8.06 1.76 -7.61
N ALA A 102 -8.61 2.98 -7.57
CA ALA A 102 -8.72 3.77 -6.34
C ALA A 102 -10.18 3.94 -5.89
N HIS A 103 -10.36 4.00 -4.57
CA HIS A 103 -11.64 4.29 -3.93
C HIS A 103 -12.21 5.63 -4.41
N ILE A 104 -13.54 5.76 -4.47
CA ILE A 104 -14.19 7.01 -4.90
C ILE A 104 -13.87 8.13 -3.91
N MET A 105 -13.31 9.24 -4.41
CA MET A 105 -13.03 10.45 -3.63
C MET A 105 -14.01 11.58 -4.00
N LEU A 106 -14.49 12.31 -2.99
CA LEU A 106 -15.32 13.51 -3.14
C LEU A 106 -14.54 14.74 -2.67
N ARG A 107 -14.57 15.81 -3.46
CA ARG A 107 -13.96 17.10 -3.09
C ARG A 107 -15.00 18.02 -2.47
N GLN A 108 -14.75 18.52 -1.27
CA GLN A 108 -15.53 19.57 -0.60
C GLN A 108 -15.26 20.92 -1.28
N MET A 109 -16.32 21.62 -1.69
CA MET A 109 -16.26 22.99 -2.23
C MET A 109 -16.44 24.05 -1.15
#